data_AF-A0A812JII0-F1
#
_entry.id   AF-A0A812JII0-F1
#
_cell.length_a   1.000
_cell.length_b   1.000
_cell.length_c   1.000
_cell.angle_alpha   90.00
_cell.angle_beta   90.00
_cell.angle_gamma   90.00
#
_symmetry.space_group_name_H-M   'P 1'
#
loop_
_entity.id
_entity.type
_entity.pdbx_description
1 polymer ?
#
loop_
_entity_poly.entity_id
_entity_poly.type
_entity_poly.pdbx_seq_one_letter_code
_entity_poly.pdbx_strand_id
1 'polypeptide(L)'
;VPPQMLELVAGLGEVWSAQTLSAYLNSTGVRSEWIDARDVLIVPDGPLSGLGEKGTAMDTIEPFWDETAHRLTGWWDKTVGEADAPFLVITGFVCSTVQGRPTTLKRSGSDYSATIFAKILDACNVTFWKNVSGVYTADPRQVPEAFPINSMTFDEAMELAYFGGQVLHPSAMVPCIENRIPVLVKNVFDPAHPGTRVYGRGDSFLRWDDQVDEWDDQMPVKAITSIEKVSLITIAGTSFMGTHGVAKRFMEALSSVGVNVILTSQGSSEHSITVAVADTDGKLAMEAVESAFQLEIARNAETRVTMLEGLSILAVIGEGMKNSTGISGRFFNALGRSKVNIVAIAQGSSERNISAVVSREELSLALRATHDAFLMKESTISVSVVGGGEIGTAFVRQLVRWNTDEGRDFDLPSLREVQYLNIDLRSFCDSNKMLLAQKGLPLSKLQDNITNGVFNLKDMADGWEKQGKAVADALTDGVQMQDTDLDDFIKFTDCKEYPHKVIVDCSSSTDIAS
;
A
#
# COMPACT_ATOMS: atom_id res chain seq x y z
N VAL A 1 26.68 -26.03 -1.19
CA VAL A 1 27.21 -25.08 -2.18
C VAL A 1 27.82 -23.92 -1.43
N PRO A 2 29.08 -23.51 -1.68
CA PRO A 2 29.67 -22.34 -1.01
C PRO A 2 28.78 -21.09 -1.23
N PRO A 3 28.55 -20.24 -0.22
CA PRO A 3 27.72 -19.04 -0.35
C PRO A 3 28.10 -18.16 -1.55
N GLN A 4 29.40 -18.03 -1.81
CA GLN A 4 29.92 -17.24 -2.94
C GLN A 4 29.50 -17.81 -4.30
N MET A 5 29.37 -19.14 -4.41
CA MET A 5 28.90 -19.78 -5.63
C MET A 5 27.40 -19.55 -5.83
N LEU A 6 26.61 -19.46 -4.75
CA LEU A 6 25.19 -19.11 -4.84
C LEU A 6 25.00 -17.67 -5.32
N GLU A 7 25.77 -16.72 -4.79
CA GLU A 7 25.74 -15.32 -5.21
C GLU A 7 26.15 -15.14 -6.67
N LEU A 8 27.23 -15.81 -7.10
CA LEU A 8 27.65 -15.81 -8.49
C LEU A 8 26.56 -16.34 -9.43
N VAL A 9 25.97 -17.50 -9.11
CA VAL A 9 24.93 -18.12 -9.93
C VAL A 9 23.66 -17.27 -9.95
N ALA A 10 23.25 -16.71 -8.81
CA ALA A 10 22.09 -15.82 -8.72
C ALA A 10 22.26 -14.58 -9.60
N GLY A 11 23.48 -14.05 -9.70
CA GLY A 11 23.79 -12.88 -10.53
C GLY A 11 23.75 -13.11 -12.05
N LEU A 12 23.84 -14.36 -12.52
CA LEU A 12 23.86 -14.64 -13.98
C LEU A 12 22.54 -14.27 -14.67
N GLY A 13 21.41 -14.32 -13.96
CA GLY A 13 20.12 -13.91 -14.51
C GLY A 13 20.10 -12.44 -14.95
N GLU A 14 20.72 -11.57 -14.15
CA GLU A 14 20.82 -10.13 -14.43
C GLU A 14 21.69 -9.87 -15.66
N VAL A 15 22.80 -10.60 -15.79
CA VAL A 15 23.72 -10.51 -16.93
C VAL A 15 23.02 -10.87 -18.24
N TRP A 16 22.34 -12.02 -18.28
CA TRP A 16 21.61 -12.43 -19.48
C TRP A 16 20.45 -11.50 -19.81
N SER A 17 19.77 -10.97 -18.80
CA SER A 17 18.68 -10.01 -19.00
C SER A 17 19.19 -8.70 -19.61
N ALA A 18 20.30 -8.14 -19.08
CA ALA A 18 20.92 -6.92 -19.59
C ALA A 18 21.42 -7.09 -21.04
N GLN A 19 22.12 -8.20 -21.32
CA GLN A 19 22.58 -8.53 -22.68
C GLN A 19 21.41 -8.67 -23.66
N THR A 20 20.36 -9.38 -23.26
CA THR A 20 19.18 -9.60 -24.10
C THR A 20 18.46 -8.29 -24.41
N LEU A 21 18.26 -7.43 -23.41
CA LEU A 21 17.61 -6.14 -23.60
C LEU A 21 18.44 -5.21 -24.50
N SER A 22 19.75 -5.14 -24.29
CA SER A 22 20.63 -4.34 -25.15
C SER A 22 20.66 -4.86 -26.60
N ALA A 23 20.73 -6.18 -26.79
CA ALA A 23 20.65 -6.76 -28.13
C ALA A 23 19.31 -6.44 -28.82
N TYR A 24 18.21 -6.52 -28.08
CA TYR A 24 16.88 -6.16 -28.58
C TYR A 24 16.79 -4.68 -28.97
N LEU A 25 17.24 -3.75 -28.12
CA LEU A 25 17.26 -2.32 -28.40
C LEU A 25 18.07 -1.99 -29.66
N ASN A 26 19.26 -2.60 -29.81
CA ASN A 26 20.07 -2.43 -31.01
C ASN A 26 19.36 -2.98 -32.26
N SER A 27 18.63 -4.10 -32.14
CA SER A 27 17.86 -4.66 -33.26
C SER A 27 16.69 -3.77 -33.71
N THR A 28 16.17 -2.92 -32.83
CA THR A 28 15.08 -1.97 -33.14
C THR A 28 15.60 -0.58 -33.54
N GLY A 29 16.92 -0.39 -33.64
CA GLY A 29 17.56 0.86 -34.04
C GLY A 29 17.86 1.83 -32.90
N VAL A 30 17.65 1.44 -31.64
CA VAL A 30 18.06 2.20 -30.47
C VAL A 30 19.49 1.82 -30.11
N ARG A 31 20.45 2.71 -30.35
CA ARG A 31 21.85 2.49 -29.97
C ARG A 31 21.96 2.25 -28.46
N SER A 32 22.37 1.05 -28.08
CA SER A 32 22.51 0.67 -26.67
C SER A 32 23.81 -0.09 -26.40
N GLU A 33 24.33 0.07 -25.19
CA GLU A 33 25.44 -0.70 -24.66
C GLU A 33 25.02 -1.30 -23.31
N TRP A 34 25.58 -2.44 -22.92
CA TRP A 34 25.31 -3.03 -21.62
C TRP A 34 26.56 -3.06 -20.74
N ILE A 35 26.36 -2.95 -19.43
CA ILE A 35 27.43 -2.96 -18.43
C ILE A 35 27.15 -4.07 -17.43
N ASP A 36 28.13 -4.95 -17.25
CA ASP A 36 28.17 -5.83 -16.09
C ASP A 36 28.60 -5.00 -14.87
N ALA A 37 27.67 -4.77 -13.93
CA ALA A 37 27.94 -3.97 -12.75
C ALA A 37 29.07 -4.56 -11.91
N ARG A 38 29.42 -5.84 -12.05
CA ARG A 38 30.59 -6.44 -11.39
C ARG A 38 31.92 -5.83 -11.84
N ASP A 39 31.98 -5.23 -13.02
CA ASP A 39 33.21 -4.59 -13.51
C ASP A 39 33.40 -3.19 -12.94
N VAL A 40 32.30 -2.50 -12.60
CA VAL A 40 32.31 -1.09 -12.21
C VAL A 40 31.90 -0.85 -10.75
N LEU A 41 30.92 -1.57 -10.22
CA LEU A 41 30.37 -1.39 -8.88
C LEU A 41 31.17 -2.18 -7.85
N ILE A 42 31.93 -1.45 -7.03
CA ILE A 42 32.87 -2.03 -6.07
C ILE A 42 32.39 -1.84 -4.63
N VAL A 43 32.42 -2.92 -3.85
CA VAL A 43 32.01 -2.96 -2.44
C VAL A 43 33.14 -3.48 -1.54
N PRO A 44 33.12 -3.19 -0.23
CA PRO A 44 34.06 -3.77 0.73
C PRO A 44 33.90 -5.28 0.86
N ASP A 45 35.00 -5.95 1.24
CA ASP A 45 34.96 -7.34 1.66
C ASP A 45 34.36 -7.45 3.07
N GLY A 46 33.11 -7.91 3.13
CA GLY A 46 32.40 -8.13 4.38
C GLY A 46 32.36 -9.61 4.79
N PRO A 47 32.36 -9.91 6.10
CA PRO A 47 32.13 -11.27 6.61
C PRO A 47 30.69 -11.76 6.42
N LEU A 48 29.77 -10.89 6.02
CA LEU A 48 28.36 -11.22 5.78
C LEU A 48 28.19 -11.90 4.41
N SER A 49 28.42 -13.20 4.35
CA SER A 49 28.09 -14.04 3.20
C SER A 49 26.62 -14.45 3.20
N GLY A 50 25.90 -14.31 2.06
CA GLY A 50 24.52 -14.77 1.91
C GLY A 50 23.61 -13.80 1.14
N LEU A 51 22.47 -14.29 0.65
CA LEU A 51 21.52 -13.56 -0.20
C LEU A 51 20.68 -12.48 0.54
N GLY A 52 20.98 -12.19 1.81
CA GLY A 52 20.16 -11.37 2.69
C GLY A 52 18.88 -12.09 3.15
N GLU A 53 18.48 -11.91 4.41
CA GLU A 53 17.22 -12.45 4.93
C GLU A 53 16.08 -11.42 4.88
N LYS A 54 14.85 -11.87 4.61
CA LYS A 54 13.66 -11.02 4.73
C LYS A 54 13.42 -10.76 6.22
N GLY A 55 13.64 -9.54 6.69
CA GLY A 55 13.31 -9.11 8.06
C GLY A 55 14.42 -8.38 8.81
N THR A 56 15.67 -8.40 8.31
CA THR A 56 16.79 -7.64 8.89
C THR A 56 16.80 -6.19 8.39
N ALA A 57 16.92 -5.23 9.29
CA ALA A 57 16.75 -3.80 9.00
C ALA A 57 17.98 -3.11 8.36
N MET A 58 19.16 -3.76 8.31
CA MET A 58 20.42 -3.12 7.86
C MET A 58 21.36 -4.04 7.05
N ASP A 59 20.85 -4.69 6.01
CA ASP A 59 21.65 -5.59 5.16
C ASP A 59 22.13 -4.95 3.84
N THR A 60 22.21 -3.61 3.72
CA THR A 60 22.80 -2.96 2.55
C THR A 60 24.30 -2.75 2.70
N ILE A 61 25.03 -3.08 1.64
CA ILE A 61 26.48 -2.90 1.57
C ILE A 61 26.76 -1.55 0.93
N GLU A 62 27.44 -0.67 1.66
CA GLU A 62 27.84 0.63 1.10
C GLU A 62 28.95 0.45 0.04
N PRO A 63 28.79 1.00 -1.17
CA PRO A 63 29.81 0.89 -2.20
C PRO A 63 30.98 1.83 -1.95
N PHE A 64 32.15 1.49 -2.50
CA PHE A 64 33.24 2.44 -2.66
C PHE A 64 32.90 3.40 -3.80
N TRP A 65 32.31 4.55 -3.43
CA TRP A 65 31.80 5.56 -4.37
C TRP A 65 32.85 6.03 -5.38
N ASP A 66 34.03 6.47 -4.90
CA ASP A 66 35.09 7.01 -5.77
C ASP A 66 35.65 5.96 -6.73
N GLU A 67 35.90 4.74 -6.24
CA GLU A 67 36.38 3.64 -7.07
C GLU A 67 35.34 3.23 -8.11
N THR A 68 34.07 3.19 -7.73
CA THR A 68 32.97 2.86 -8.64
C THR A 68 32.84 3.90 -9.74
N ALA A 69 32.88 5.20 -9.39
CA ALA A 69 32.85 6.30 -10.34
C ALA A 69 34.07 6.28 -11.28
N HIS A 70 35.26 6.00 -10.75
CA HIS A 70 36.48 5.88 -11.53
C HIS A 70 36.39 4.75 -12.57
N ARG A 71 35.92 3.55 -12.16
CA ARG A 71 35.75 2.43 -13.09
C ARG A 71 34.68 2.66 -14.13
N LEU A 72 33.56 3.30 -13.75
CA LEU A 72 32.51 3.68 -14.68
C LEU A 72 33.04 4.66 -15.74
N THR A 73 33.84 5.64 -15.32
CA THR A 73 34.50 6.58 -16.24
C THR A 73 35.48 5.85 -17.17
N GLY A 74 36.31 4.95 -16.63
CA GLY A 74 37.22 4.15 -17.45
C GLY A 74 36.51 3.24 -18.44
N TRP A 75 35.36 2.68 -18.08
CA TRP A 75 34.51 1.93 -19.01
C TRP A 75 33.95 2.83 -20.11
N TRP A 76 33.49 4.04 -19.75
CA TRP A 76 32.97 5.02 -20.69
C TRP A 76 34.01 5.43 -21.73
N ASP A 77 35.20 5.83 -21.29
CA ASP A 77 36.30 6.27 -22.17
C ASP A 77 36.71 5.17 -23.15
N LYS A 78 36.72 3.91 -22.70
CA LYS A 78 37.10 2.75 -23.52
C LYS A 78 36.03 2.36 -24.54
N THR A 79 34.75 2.48 -24.19
CA THR A 79 33.63 1.87 -24.94
C THR A 79 32.86 2.89 -25.75
N VAL A 80 32.60 4.07 -25.16
CA VAL A 80 31.80 5.15 -25.76
C VAL A 80 32.71 6.25 -26.32
N GLY A 81 33.71 6.68 -25.55
CA GLY A 81 34.61 7.77 -25.91
C GLY A 81 33.88 9.11 -26.09
N GLU A 82 34.21 9.84 -27.15
CA GLU A 82 33.61 11.15 -27.48
C GLU A 82 32.27 11.05 -28.25
N ALA A 83 31.75 9.84 -28.48
CA ALA A 83 30.50 9.65 -29.21
C ALA A 83 29.28 10.04 -28.38
N ASP A 84 28.14 10.26 -29.05
CA ASP A 84 26.86 10.48 -28.37
C ASP A 84 26.55 9.34 -27.39
N ALA A 85 25.95 9.71 -26.25
CA ALA A 85 25.59 8.77 -25.20
C ALA A 85 24.62 7.69 -25.70
N PRO A 86 24.97 6.39 -25.62
CA PRO A 86 24.03 5.31 -25.93
C PRO A 86 23.03 5.12 -24.79
N PHE A 87 21.97 4.34 -25.04
CA PHE A 87 21.15 3.82 -23.95
C PHE A 87 21.93 2.76 -23.18
N LEU A 88 22.21 3.01 -21.89
CA LEU A 88 22.96 2.07 -21.05
C LEU A 88 22.03 1.07 -20.36
N VAL A 89 22.33 -0.22 -20.54
CA VAL A 89 21.66 -1.33 -19.83
C VAL A 89 22.63 -1.91 -18.81
N ILE A 90 22.51 -1.47 -17.56
CA ILE A 90 23.41 -1.89 -16.47
C ILE A 90 22.74 -3.01 -15.68
N THR A 91 23.45 -4.10 -15.41
CA THR A 91 22.91 -5.20 -14.58
C THR A 91 22.57 -4.71 -13.17
N GLY A 92 21.39 -5.07 -12.65
CA GLY A 92 21.05 -4.85 -11.25
C GLY A 92 21.63 -5.92 -10.33
N PHE A 93 21.53 -5.70 -9.02
CA PHE A 93 21.78 -6.66 -7.92
C PHE A 93 23.22 -7.17 -7.77
N VAL A 94 24.02 -7.23 -8.83
CA VAL A 94 25.38 -7.78 -8.85
C VAL A 94 26.45 -6.71 -8.68
N CYS A 95 27.53 -7.05 -7.99
CA CYS A 95 28.70 -6.18 -7.80
C CYS A 95 29.96 -7.02 -7.53
N SER A 96 31.11 -6.36 -7.40
CA SER A 96 32.36 -7.02 -7.04
C SER A 96 32.98 -6.41 -5.80
N THR A 97 33.71 -7.24 -5.07
CA THR A 97 34.60 -6.77 -4.01
C THR A 97 35.86 -6.12 -4.58
N VAL A 98 36.63 -5.44 -3.74
CA VAL A 98 37.93 -4.85 -4.13
C VAL A 98 38.93 -5.88 -4.67
N GLN A 99 38.78 -7.15 -4.29
CA GLN A 99 39.60 -8.26 -4.76
C GLN A 99 39.11 -8.85 -6.10
N GLY A 100 38.06 -8.28 -6.70
CA GLY A 100 37.46 -8.76 -7.95
C GLY A 100 36.59 -10.00 -7.78
N ARG A 101 36.21 -10.36 -6.54
CA ARG A 101 35.29 -11.47 -6.29
C ARG A 101 33.84 -11.01 -6.51
N PRO A 102 33.04 -11.69 -7.35
CA PRO A 102 31.61 -11.42 -7.53
C PRO A 102 30.84 -11.60 -6.23
N THR A 103 29.90 -10.69 -5.97
CA THR A 103 28.99 -10.68 -4.83
C THR A 103 27.67 -9.99 -5.24
N THR A 104 26.71 -9.87 -4.32
CA THR A 104 25.44 -9.19 -4.57
C THR A 104 25.15 -8.11 -3.54
N LEU A 105 24.28 -7.18 -3.90
CA LEU A 105 23.78 -6.12 -3.04
C LEU A 105 22.66 -6.58 -2.08
N LYS A 106 22.37 -7.88 -2.03
CA LYS A 106 21.36 -8.49 -1.17
C LYS A 106 19.95 -7.92 -1.40
N ARG A 107 19.24 -7.53 -0.33
CA ARG A 107 17.81 -7.18 -0.36
C ARG A 107 17.56 -5.93 -1.21
N SER A 108 16.60 -6.04 -2.12
CA SER A 108 16.25 -4.98 -3.08
C SER A 108 17.47 -4.51 -3.89
N GLY A 109 18.42 -5.40 -4.16
CA GLY A 109 19.69 -5.04 -4.78
C GLY A 109 19.56 -4.40 -6.17
N SER A 110 18.54 -4.75 -6.98
CA SER A 110 18.32 -4.11 -8.28
C SER A 110 17.81 -2.66 -8.13
N ASP A 111 16.86 -2.42 -7.21
CA ASP A 111 16.41 -1.05 -6.88
C ASP A 111 17.57 -0.24 -6.29
N TYR A 112 18.42 -0.83 -5.45
CA TYR A 112 19.60 -0.17 -4.88
C TYR A 112 20.70 0.09 -5.92
N SER A 113 20.88 -0.81 -6.89
CA SER A 113 21.80 -0.58 -8.02
C SER A 113 21.40 0.69 -8.80
N ALA A 114 20.10 0.81 -9.09
CA ALA A 114 19.58 1.97 -9.82
C ALA A 114 19.84 3.28 -9.08
N THR A 115 19.67 3.33 -7.76
CA THR A 115 19.91 4.55 -6.97
C THR A 115 21.39 4.84 -6.77
N ILE A 116 22.26 3.82 -6.68
CA ILE A 116 23.72 3.99 -6.69
C ILE A 116 24.16 4.65 -7.99
N PHE A 117 23.77 4.11 -9.15
CA PHE A 117 24.14 4.69 -10.44
C PHE A 117 23.52 6.07 -10.64
N ALA A 118 22.30 6.30 -10.15
CA ALA A 118 21.68 7.63 -10.18
C ALA A 118 22.50 8.68 -9.43
N LYS A 119 23.02 8.34 -8.24
CA LYS A 119 23.91 9.22 -7.47
C LYS A 119 25.22 9.48 -8.22
N ILE A 120 25.85 8.44 -8.77
CA ILE A 120 27.14 8.57 -9.48
C ILE A 120 27.01 9.39 -10.77
N LEU A 121 25.89 9.25 -11.47
CA LEU A 121 25.62 9.93 -12.73
C LEU A 121 24.92 11.28 -12.58
N ASP A 122 24.71 11.75 -11.33
CA ASP A 122 23.97 12.99 -11.02
C ASP A 122 22.60 13.04 -11.72
N ALA A 123 21.84 11.95 -11.60
CA ALA A 123 20.57 11.79 -12.30
C ALA A 123 19.50 12.74 -11.75
N CYS A 124 18.67 13.28 -12.65
CA CYS A 124 17.57 14.18 -12.26
C CYS A 124 16.40 13.45 -11.56
N ASN A 125 16.24 12.15 -11.78
CA ASN A 125 15.28 11.28 -11.10
C ASN A 125 15.64 9.80 -11.31
N VAL A 126 15.02 8.93 -10.52
CA VAL A 126 15.05 7.47 -10.72
C VAL A 126 13.64 6.97 -10.96
N THR A 127 13.41 6.15 -11.98
CA THR A 127 12.11 5.49 -12.20
C THR A 127 12.18 4.00 -11.87
N PHE A 128 11.42 3.57 -10.87
CA PHE A 128 11.15 2.17 -10.60
C PHE A 128 9.93 1.70 -11.39
N TRP A 129 10.20 0.86 -12.39
CA TRP A 129 9.19 0.21 -13.22
C TRP A 129 8.68 -1.06 -12.52
N LYS A 130 7.43 -1.03 -12.08
CA LYS A 130 6.74 -2.13 -11.38
C LYS A 130 5.52 -2.58 -12.20
N ASN A 131 4.74 -3.52 -11.67
CA ASN A 131 3.49 -4.02 -12.27
C ASN A 131 2.23 -3.32 -11.72
N VAL A 132 2.39 -2.16 -11.09
CA VAL A 132 1.32 -1.36 -10.47
C VAL A 132 1.52 0.11 -10.83
N SER A 133 0.43 0.87 -10.94
CA SER A 133 0.41 2.28 -11.36
C SER A 133 0.80 3.27 -10.27
N GLY A 134 1.80 2.91 -9.46
CA GLY A 134 2.30 3.69 -8.34
C GLY A 134 2.22 2.96 -7.00
N VAL A 135 2.42 3.71 -5.93
CA VAL A 135 2.11 3.31 -4.55
C VAL A 135 0.62 3.59 -4.32
N TYR A 136 -0.12 2.63 -3.77
CA TYR A 136 -1.56 2.76 -3.55
C TYR A 136 -1.88 3.18 -2.11
N THR A 137 -3.06 3.78 -1.93
CA THR A 137 -3.60 4.16 -0.63
C THR A 137 -3.86 2.99 0.32
N ALA A 138 -4.03 1.79 -0.20
CA ALA A 138 -4.03 0.50 0.52
C ALA A 138 -3.68 -0.63 -0.47
N ASP A 139 -3.52 -1.88 -0.02
CA ASP A 139 -3.40 -3.02 -0.95
C ASP A 139 -4.73 -3.21 -1.71
N PRO A 140 -4.78 -3.03 -3.06
CA PRO A 140 -6.01 -3.16 -3.85
C PRO A 140 -6.65 -4.54 -3.77
N ARG A 141 -5.89 -5.57 -3.35
CA ARG A 141 -6.40 -6.94 -3.16
C ARG A 141 -7.25 -7.06 -1.89
N GLN A 142 -7.00 -6.21 -0.89
CA GLN A 142 -7.72 -6.21 0.39
C GLN A 142 -8.78 -5.09 0.43
N VAL A 143 -8.47 -3.94 -0.18
CA VAL A 143 -9.33 -2.76 -0.30
C VAL A 143 -9.51 -2.42 -1.79
N PRO A 144 -10.57 -2.92 -2.45
CA PRO A 144 -10.81 -2.68 -3.89
C PRO A 144 -10.87 -1.21 -4.31
N GLU A 145 -11.25 -0.33 -3.39
CA GLU A 145 -11.37 1.12 -3.56
C GLU A 145 -10.01 1.85 -3.47
N ALA A 146 -8.92 1.12 -3.23
CA ALA A 146 -7.59 1.71 -3.20
C ALA A 146 -7.20 2.30 -4.56
N PHE A 147 -6.59 3.48 -4.52
CA PHE A 147 -6.17 4.25 -5.69
C PHE A 147 -4.69 4.66 -5.58
N PRO A 148 -4.01 4.91 -6.70
CA PRO A 148 -2.60 5.32 -6.69
C PRO A 148 -2.45 6.72 -6.08
N ILE A 149 -1.42 6.88 -5.26
CA ILE A 149 -1.03 8.14 -4.62
C ILE A 149 -0.23 8.97 -5.62
N ASN A 150 -0.54 10.26 -5.79
CA ASN A 150 0.17 11.11 -6.75
C ASN A 150 1.60 11.39 -6.28
N SER A 151 1.75 11.78 -5.02
CA SER A 151 3.05 12.07 -4.42
C SER A 151 3.11 11.75 -2.93
N MET A 152 4.31 11.44 -2.45
CA MET A 152 4.60 11.20 -1.04
C MET A 152 6.05 11.54 -0.70
N THR A 153 6.35 11.74 0.57
CA THR A 153 7.72 11.94 1.06
C THR A 153 8.48 10.62 1.20
N PHE A 154 9.81 10.69 1.24
CA PHE A 154 10.61 9.49 1.56
C PHE A 154 10.29 8.93 2.94
N ASP A 155 9.98 9.78 3.93
CA ASP A 155 9.64 9.33 5.28
C ASP A 155 8.31 8.54 5.30
N GLU A 156 7.29 9.02 4.58
CA GLU A 156 6.04 8.27 4.39
C GLU A 156 6.27 6.94 3.65
N ALA A 157 7.11 6.95 2.61
CA ALA A 157 7.40 5.74 1.84
C ALA A 157 8.16 4.71 2.69
N MET A 158 9.06 5.15 3.55
CA MET A 158 9.79 4.30 4.48
C MET A 158 8.89 3.68 5.54
N GLU A 159 8.00 4.47 6.15
CA GLU A 159 6.99 3.96 7.09
C GLU A 159 6.07 2.94 6.40
N LEU A 160 5.62 3.26 5.18
CA LEU A 160 4.74 2.35 4.43
C LEU A 160 5.44 1.03 4.12
N ALA A 161 6.70 1.08 3.71
CA ALA A 161 7.50 -0.11 3.46
C ALA A 161 7.71 -0.98 4.70
N TYR A 162 7.93 -0.34 5.86
CA TYR A 162 8.10 -1.03 7.13
C TYR A 162 6.82 -1.77 7.54
N PHE A 163 5.66 -1.14 7.37
CA PHE A 163 4.36 -1.69 7.78
C PHE A 163 3.65 -2.57 6.72
N GLY A 164 4.37 -3.05 5.71
CA GLY A 164 3.88 -4.07 4.77
C GLY A 164 3.63 -3.59 3.34
N GLY A 165 3.86 -2.31 3.03
CA GLY A 165 3.81 -1.78 1.67
C GLY A 165 4.96 -2.30 0.80
N GLN A 166 4.65 -3.22 -0.12
CA GLN A 166 5.69 -4.00 -0.84
C GLN A 166 6.41 -3.26 -1.97
N VAL A 167 6.17 -1.96 -2.17
CA VAL A 167 6.56 -1.27 -3.41
C VAL A 167 7.98 -0.68 -3.34
N LEU A 168 8.44 -0.27 -2.16
CA LEU A 168 9.71 0.44 -1.97
C LEU A 168 10.45 -0.13 -0.77
N HIS A 169 11.77 -0.28 -0.85
CA HIS A 169 12.58 -0.67 0.30
C HIS A 169 13.42 0.52 0.80
N PRO A 170 13.37 0.88 2.09
CA PRO A 170 14.06 2.06 2.63
C PRO A 170 15.53 2.14 2.25
N SER A 171 16.25 1.02 2.36
CA SER A 171 17.69 0.97 2.14
C SER A 171 18.08 1.25 0.69
N ALA A 172 17.21 0.92 -0.27
CA ALA A 172 17.45 1.20 -1.68
C ALA A 172 17.32 2.69 -1.99
N MET A 173 16.61 3.47 -1.17
CA MET A 173 16.35 4.90 -1.42
C MET A 173 17.41 5.83 -0.83
N VAL A 174 18.31 5.32 0.03
CA VAL A 174 19.33 6.13 0.72
C VAL A 174 20.15 7.01 -0.23
N PRO A 175 20.69 6.51 -1.37
CA PRO A 175 21.46 7.35 -2.28
C PRO A 175 20.63 8.52 -2.86
N CYS A 176 19.36 8.27 -3.16
CA CYS A 176 18.45 9.29 -3.66
C CYS A 176 18.11 10.34 -2.60
N ILE A 177 17.90 9.91 -1.35
CA ILE A 177 17.62 10.80 -0.22
C ILE A 177 18.79 11.75 0.02
N GLU A 178 20.02 11.23 0.04
CA GLU A 178 21.24 12.01 0.29
C GLU A 178 21.53 13.05 -0.81
N ASN A 179 21.19 12.73 -2.06
CA ASN A 179 21.52 13.56 -3.24
C ASN A 179 20.32 14.32 -3.78
N ARG A 180 19.23 14.34 -3.02
CA ARG A 180 17.98 15.02 -3.38
C ARG A 180 17.40 14.58 -4.73
N ILE A 181 17.55 13.29 -5.07
CA ILE A 181 17.05 12.71 -6.32
C ILE A 181 15.63 12.16 -6.09
N PRO A 182 14.60 12.67 -6.77
CA PRO A 182 13.25 12.12 -6.65
C PRO A 182 13.14 10.73 -7.30
N VAL A 183 12.28 9.89 -6.73
CA VAL A 183 11.97 8.55 -7.24
C VAL A 183 10.56 8.53 -7.83
N LEU A 184 10.37 7.92 -9.00
CA LEU A 184 9.08 7.71 -9.65
C LEU A 184 8.75 6.22 -9.62
N VAL A 185 7.56 5.85 -9.19
CA VAL A 185 7.05 4.48 -9.26
C VAL A 185 6.02 4.40 -10.37
N LYS A 186 6.33 3.64 -11.44
CA LYS A 186 5.50 3.55 -12.66
C LYS A 186 5.16 2.11 -13.02
N ASN A 187 4.12 1.94 -13.85
CA ASN A 187 3.66 0.63 -14.32
C ASN A 187 4.22 0.31 -15.71
N VAL A 188 4.86 -0.84 -15.87
CA VAL A 188 5.31 -1.33 -17.19
C VAL A 188 4.15 -1.65 -18.14
N PHE A 189 2.99 -2.02 -17.59
CA PHE A 189 1.79 -2.36 -18.35
C PHE A 189 0.88 -1.15 -18.63
N ASP A 190 1.15 -0.02 -17.97
CA ASP A 190 0.45 1.25 -18.19
C ASP A 190 1.45 2.43 -18.13
N PRO A 191 2.31 2.59 -19.15
CA PRO A 191 3.38 3.60 -19.12
C PRO A 191 2.88 5.05 -19.15
N ALA A 192 1.65 5.25 -19.63
CA ALA A 192 1.01 6.56 -19.74
C ALA A 192 0.57 7.10 -18.38
N HIS A 193 0.27 6.23 -17.42
CA HIS A 193 -0.06 6.63 -16.06
C HIS A 193 1.12 7.40 -15.41
N PRO A 194 0.86 8.53 -14.72
CA PRO A 194 1.92 9.34 -14.10
C PRO A 194 2.69 8.56 -13.03
N GLY A 195 2.00 7.68 -12.31
CA GLY A 195 2.56 6.90 -11.22
C GLY A 195 2.63 7.69 -9.93
N THR A 196 3.50 7.28 -9.01
CA THR A 196 3.74 7.99 -7.74
C THR A 196 5.11 8.63 -7.74
N ARG A 197 5.18 9.92 -7.39
CA ARG A 197 6.45 10.62 -7.15
C ARG A 197 6.80 10.62 -5.67
N VAL A 198 7.94 10.06 -5.32
CA VAL A 198 8.53 10.07 -3.97
C VAL A 198 9.64 11.11 -3.91
N TYR A 199 9.50 12.12 -3.06
CA TYR A 199 10.44 13.25 -3.01
C TYR A 199 10.47 13.92 -1.64
N GLY A 200 11.58 14.56 -1.27
CA GLY A 200 11.66 15.36 -0.05
C GLY A 200 11.59 14.56 1.25
N ARG A 201 11.59 15.29 2.36
CA ARG A 201 11.53 14.73 3.71
C ARG A 201 10.44 15.47 4.50
N GLY A 202 9.75 14.73 5.33
CA GLY A 202 8.65 15.24 6.14
C GLY A 202 9.12 15.94 7.42
N ASP A 203 10.28 15.55 7.95
CA ASP A 203 10.80 16.17 9.18
C ASP A 203 11.26 17.60 8.96
N SER A 204 10.82 18.52 9.83
CA SER A 204 11.17 19.94 9.75
C SER A 204 12.67 20.19 9.74
N PHE A 205 13.47 19.30 10.34
CA PHE A 205 14.93 19.40 10.34
C PHE A 205 15.61 18.76 9.12
N LEU A 206 14.90 17.89 8.39
CA LEU A 206 15.43 17.12 7.26
C LEU A 206 14.84 17.54 5.91
N ARG A 207 13.79 18.37 5.93
CA ARG A 207 13.05 18.87 4.76
C ARG A 207 14.01 19.50 3.77
N TRP A 208 13.78 19.27 2.47
CA TRP A 208 14.57 19.92 1.44
C TRP A 208 14.11 21.36 1.26
N ASP A 209 15.04 22.31 1.13
CA ASP A 209 14.72 23.75 1.07
C ASP A 209 13.89 24.12 -0.17
N ASP A 210 14.05 23.36 -1.25
CA ASP A 210 13.35 23.50 -2.53
C ASP A 210 12.05 22.67 -2.59
N GLN A 211 11.62 22.08 -1.47
CA GLN A 211 10.38 21.30 -1.40
C GLN A 211 9.15 22.20 -1.45
N VAL A 212 8.55 22.31 -2.63
CA VAL A 212 7.28 23.01 -2.88
C VAL A 212 6.10 22.07 -2.58
N ASP A 213 5.20 22.47 -1.70
CA ASP A 213 4.00 21.71 -1.30
C ASP A 213 2.89 21.68 -2.38
N GLU A 214 3.19 22.10 -3.61
CA GLU A 214 2.21 22.20 -4.72
C GLU A 214 1.62 20.83 -5.15
N TRP A 215 2.32 19.72 -4.88
CA TRP A 215 1.89 18.35 -5.21
C TRP A 215 1.26 17.60 -4.05
N ASP A 216 1.04 18.25 -2.91
CA ASP A 216 0.43 17.59 -1.76
C ASP A 216 -1.07 17.43 -2.01
N ASP A 217 -1.50 16.21 -2.38
CA ASP A 217 -2.90 15.81 -2.17
C ASP A 217 -3.18 16.15 -0.70
N GLN A 218 -4.01 17.16 -0.41
CA GLN A 218 -4.30 17.72 0.93
C GLN A 218 -4.93 16.71 1.93
N MET A 219 -4.71 15.41 1.73
CA MET A 219 -5.09 14.33 2.60
C MET A 219 -4.06 14.20 3.73
N PRO A 220 -4.45 14.44 5.00
CA PRO A 220 -3.55 14.26 6.14
C PRO A 220 -2.99 12.84 6.25
N VAL A 221 -3.80 11.86 5.83
CA VAL A 221 -3.42 10.46 5.68
C VAL A 221 -3.15 10.20 4.20
N LYS A 222 -2.07 9.49 3.87
CA LYS A 222 -1.75 9.07 2.49
C LYS A 222 -2.03 7.60 2.24
N ALA A 223 -1.76 6.75 3.23
CA ALA A 223 -1.81 5.31 3.03
C ALA A 223 -2.25 4.58 4.31
N ILE A 224 -2.84 3.42 4.11
CA ILE A 224 -3.21 2.46 5.14
C ILE A 224 -2.63 1.12 4.75
N THR A 225 -1.96 0.47 5.69
CA THR A 225 -1.25 -0.77 5.44
C THR A 225 -1.38 -1.73 6.62
N SER A 226 -0.91 -2.96 6.45
CA SER A 226 -0.96 -3.95 7.51
C SER A 226 0.16 -4.97 7.47
N ILE A 227 0.51 -5.46 8.67
CA ILE A 227 1.35 -6.64 8.84
C ILE A 227 0.48 -7.76 9.39
N GLU A 228 0.29 -8.79 8.58
CA GLU A 228 -0.35 -10.03 8.99
C GLU A 228 0.61 -10.92 9.79
N LYS A 229 0.05 -11.86 10.56
CA LYS A 229 0.81 -12.91 11.23
C LYS A 229 1.75 -12.38 12.31
N VAL A 230 1.18 -11.60 13.24
CA VAL A 230 1.89 -11.12 14.42
C VAL A 230 1.36 -11.74 15.71
N SER A 231 2.28 -11.88 16.66
CA SER A 231 2.00 -12.31 18.03
C SER A 231 2.46 -11.24 19.01
N LEU A 232 1.65 -10.97 20.04
CA LEU A 232 2.00 -10.03 21.11
C LEU A 232 2.61 -10.76 22.28
N ILE A 233 3.83 -10.38 22.65
CA ILE A 233 4.52 -10.84 23.86
C ILE A 233 4.43 -9.73 24.90
N THR A 234 3.85 -10.04 26.05
CA THR A 234 3.71 -9.10 27.15
C THR A 234 4.35 -9.65 28.40
N ILE A 235 5.20 -8.85 29.04
CA ILE A 235 5.58 -9.05 30.44
C ILE A 235 4.85 -8.04 31.29
N ALA A 236 4.20 -8.50 32.36
CA ALA A 236 3.46 -7.65 33.29
C ALA A 236 3.69 -8.10 34.73
N GLY A 237 3.77 -7.16 35.67
CA GLY A 237 3.89 -7.47 37.10
C GLY A 237 4.25 -6.26 37.96
N THR A 238 4.00 -6.38 39.27
CA THR A 238 4.31 -5.34 40.28
C THR A 238 5.79 -5.31 40.68
N SER A 239 6.54 -6.38 40.39
CA SER A 239 7.98 -6.51 40.67
C SER A 239 8.88 -5.50 39.95
N PHE A 240 8.34 -4.79 38.97
CA PHE A 240 9.11 -3.88 38.11
C PHE A 240 9.07 -2.42 38.57
N MET A 241 8.22 -2.06 39.54
CA MET A 241 8.12 -0.71 40.09
C MET A 241 9.44 -0.25 40.70
N GLY A 242 9.97 0.89 40.22
CA GLY A 242 11.26 1.44 40.65
C GLY A 242 12.51 0.65 40.21
N THR A 243 12.38 -0.38 39.37
CA THR A 243 13.54 -1.12 38.83
C THR A 243 14.00 -0.54 37.49
N HIS A 244 15.23 -0.06 37.44
CA HIS A 244 15.81 0.43 36.20
C HIS A 244 16.24 -0.73 35.29
N GLY A 245 16.04 -0.59 33.96
CA GLY A 245 16.61 -1.49 32.97
C GLY A 245 15.76 -2.70 32.58
N VAL A 246 14.50 -2.80 33.01
CA VAL A 246 13.57 -3.86 32.58
C VAL A 246 13.40 -3.88 31.06
N ALA A 247 13.14 -2.72 30.45
CA ALA A 247 13.02 -2.60 28.99
C ALA A 247 14.30 -3.01 28.26
N LYS A 248 15.48 -2.63 28.79
CA LYS A 248 16.77 -3.03 28.23
C LYS A 248 16.91 -4.55 28.23
N ARG A 249 16.71 -5.20 29.39
CA ARG A 249 16.80 -6.67 29.52
C ARG A 249 15.80 -7.39 28.62
N PHE A 250 14.59 -6.85 28.50
CA PHE A 250 13.55 -7.40 27.64
C PHE A 250 13.97 -7.37 26.16
N MET A 251 14.47 -6.24 25.68
CA MET A 251 14.96 -6.11 24.30
C MET A 251 16.23 -6.95 24.07
N GLU A 252 17.14 -7.00 25.06
CA GLU A 252 18.33 -7.85 25.01
C GLU A 252 17.96 -9.33 24.87
N ALA A 253 16.99 -9.82 25.66
CA ALA A 253 16.52 -11.19 25.58
C ALA A 253 16.06 -11.55 24.17
N LEU A 254 15.24 -10.71 23.53
CA LEU A 254 14.76 -10.92 22.17
C LEU A 254 15.89 -10.85 21.13
N SER A 255 16.76 -9.84 21.22
CA SER A 255 17.87 -9.67 20.28
C SER A 255 18.88 -10.81 20.35
N SER A 256 19.09 -11.40 21.54
CA SER A 256 20.05 -12.49 21.76
C SER A 256 19.67 -13.79 21.03
N VAL A 257 18.39 -13.95 20.69
CA VAL A 257 17.84 -15.08 19.92
C VAL A 257 17.47 -14.69 18.49
N GLY A 258 17.84 -13.48 18.05
CA GLY A 258 17.60 -13.02 16.68
C GLY A 258 16.15 -12.64 16.39
N VAL A 259 15.31 -12.42 17.40
CA VAL A 259 13.91 -12.03 17.20
C VAL A 259 13.81 -10.56 16.86
N ASN A 260 13.16 -10.24 15.74
CA ASN A 260 12.90 -8.87 15.33
C ASN A 260 11.60 -8.33 15.97
N VAL A 261 11.68 -7.14 16.57
CA VAL A 261 10.52 -6.46 17.16
C VAL A 261 9.89 -5.54 16.13
N ILE A 262 8.60 -5.75 15.84
CA ILE A 262 7.85 -5.00 14.83
C ILE A 262 7.26 -3.72 15.42
N LEU A 263 6.62 -3.84 16.58
CA LEU A 263 5.90 -2.77 17.25
C LEU A 263 6.07 -2.90 18.75
N THR A 264 6.15 -1.78 19.45
CA THR A 264 6.21 -1.73 20.92
C THR A 264 5.01 -0.95 21.44
N SER A 265 4.28 -1.50 22.40
CA SER A 265 3.20 -0.82 23.09
C SER A 265 3.47 -0.81 24.59
N GLN A 266 3.48 0.38 25.17
CA GLN A 266 3.99 0.62 26.51
C GLN A 266 3.17 1.75 27.15
N GLY A 267 2.22 1.40 28.01
CA GLY A 267 1.34 2.39 28.67
C GLY A 267 1.81 2.85 30.04
N SER A 268 2.75 2.14 30.68
CA SER A 268 3.27 2.45 32.01
C SER A 268 4.67 1.88 32.19
N SER A 269 5.71 2.72 32.17
CA SER A 269 7.14 2.34 32.05
C SER A 269 7.63 1.31 33.07
N GLU A 270 6.84 1.05 34.11
CA GLU A 270 7.20 0.20 35.24
C GLU A 270 6.21 -0.96 35.50
N HIS A 271 5.16 -1.12 34.69
CA HIS A 271 4.13 -2.14 34.95
C HIS A 271 3.98 -3.20 33.86
N SER A 272 4.13 -2.81 32.60
CA SER A 272 4.03 -3.76 31.48
C SER A 272 4.81 -3.31 30.26
N ILE A 273 5.37 -4.29 29.56
CA ILE A 273 6.00 -4.07 28.25
C ILE A 273 5.36 -5.08 27.30
N THR A 274 4.78 -4.57 26.22
CA THR A 274 4.20 -5.39 25.15
C THR A 274 4.93 -5.12 23.85
N VAL A 275 5.31 -6.19 23.15
CA VAL A 275 5.90 -6.10 21.82
C VAL A 275 5.17 -7.01 20.84
N ALA A 276 5.11 -6.60 19.59
CA ALA A 276 4.68 -7.44 18.47
C ALA A 276 5.91 -8.04 17.79
N VAL A 277 5.86 -9.35 17.54
CA VAL A 277 6.85 -10.11 16.79
C VAL A 277 6.15 -10.91 15.69
N ALA A 278 6.91 -11.43 14.73
CA ALA A 278 6.34 -12.36 13.74
C ALA A 278 5.82 -13.62 14.44
N ASP A 279 4.71 -14.19 13.95
CA ASP A 279 4.12 -15.43 14.50
C ASP A 279 5.14 -16.58 14.56
N THR A 280 6.03 -16.66 13.57
CA THR A 280 7.09 -17.67 13.51
C THR A 280 8.04 -17.60 14.70
N ASP A 281 8.18 -16.41 15.27
CA ASP A 281 9.14 -16.09 16.32
C ASP A 281 8.48 -16.04 17.70
N GLY A 282 7.14 -16.07 17.78
CA GLY A 282 6.38 -15.85 19.01
C GLY A 282 6.78 -16.77 20.18
N LYS A 283 6.91 -18.08 19.91
CA LYS A 283 7.33 -19.05 20.93
C LYS A 283 8.76 -18.83 21.40
N LEU A 284 9.68 -18.61 20.47
CA LEU A 284 11.08 -18.33 20.76
C LEU A 284 11.23 -17.05 21.59
N ALA A 285 10.48 -16.01 21.24
CA ALA A 285 10.42 -14.74 21.95
C ALA A 285 9.90 -14.92 23.38
N MET A 286 8.81 -15.67 23.57
CA MET A 286 8.23 -15.96 24.88
C MET A 286 9.24 -16.68 25.79
N GLU A 287 9.85 -17.76 25.30
CA GLU A 287 10.82 -18.57 26.05
C GLU A 287 12.07 -17.75 26.44
N ALA A 288 12.55 -16.89 25.54
CA ALA A 288 13.69 -16.01 25.80
C ALA A 288 13.38 -15.00 26.92
N VAL A 289 12.20 -14.38 26.88
CA VAL A 289 11.75 -13.44 27.92
C VAL A 289 11.51 -14.16 29.25
N GLU A 290 10.84 -15.31 29.26
CA GLU A 290 10.63 -16.10 30.49
C GLU A 290 11.95 -16.48 31.15
N SER A 291 12.94 -16.89 30.35
CA SER A 291 14.28 -17.20 30.83
C SER A 291 14.98 -15.97 31.43
N ALA A 292 14.87 -14.82 30.77
CA ALA A 292 15.50 -13.58 31.20
C ALA A 292 14.91 -13.02 32.52
N PHE A 293 13.65 -13.33 32.83
CA PHE A 293 12.92 -12.82 34.00
C PHE A 293 12.49 -13.92 35.00
N GLN A 294 13.13 -15.11 34.93
CA GLN A 294 12.77 -16.26 35.75
C GLN A 294 12.78 -15.97 37.26
N LEU A 295 13.72 -15.15 37.74
CA LEU A 295 13.83 -14.81 39.15
C LEU A 295 12.67 -13.93 39.62
N GLU A 296 12.25 -12.97 38.80
CA GLU A 296 11.13 -12.08 39.09
C GLU A 296 9.81 -12.85 39.09
N ILE A 297 9.62 -13.75 38.11
CA ILE A 297 8.47 -14.65 38.03
C ILE A 297 8.42 -15.58 39.26
N ALA A 298 9.56 -16.12 39.68
CA ALA A 298 9.62 -17.00 40.86
C ALA A 298 9.39 -16.26 42.19
N ARG A 299 9.75 -14.97 42.28
CA ARG A 299 9.60 -14.16 43.50
C ARG A 299 8.19 -13.60 43.68
N ASN A 300 7.49 -13.33 42.59
CA ASN A 300 6.17 -12.71 42.62
C ASN A 300 5.24 -13.39 41.63
N ALA A 301 4.20 -14.03 42.17
CA ALA A 301 3.21 -14.76 41.37
C ALA A 301 2.41 -13.86 40.41
N GLU A 302 2.42 -12.53 40.61
CA GLU A 302 1.78 -11.57 39.71
C GLU A 302 2.64 -11.24 38.48
N THR A 303 3.94 -11.56 38.50
CA THR A 303 4.83 -11.38 37.35
C THR A 303 4.67 -12.53 36.38
N ARG A 304 4.19 -12.25 35.17
CA ARG A 304 3.98 -13.25 34.12
C ARG A 304 4.35 -12.73 32.74
N VAL A 305 4.78 -13.66 31.89
CA VAL A 305 4.91 -13.47 30.45
C VAL A 305 3.70 -14.10 29.79
N THR A 306 3.07 -13.41 28.85
CA THR A 306 1.90 -13.90 28.11
C THR A 306 2.09 -13.66 26.63
N MET A 307 1.67 -14.63 25.82
CA MET A 307 1.62 -14.54 24.37
C MET A 307 0.17 -14.53 23.88
N LEU A 308 -0.14 -13.62 22.96
CA LEU A 308 -1.40 -13.60 22.22
C LEU A 308 -1.10 -13.78 20.73
N GLU A 309 -1.66 -14.83 20.13
CA GLU A 309 -1.51 -15.18 18.72
C GLU A 309 -2.74 -14.76 17.90
N GLY A 310 -2.67 -14.91 16.57
CA GLY A 310 -3.84 -14.67 15.70
C GLY A 310 -4.12 -13.19 15.47
N LEU A 311 -3.10 -12.34 15.60
CA LEU A 311 -3.24 -10.89 15.47
C LEU A 311 -2.65 -10.38 14.15
N SER A 312 -3.02 -9.13 13.84
CA SER A 312 -2.49 -8.34 12.73
C SER A 312 -2.29 -6.89 13.18
N ILE A 313 -1.31 -6.20 12.59
CA ILE A 313 -1.08 -4.77 12.81
C ILE A 313 -1.70 -4.02 11.64
N LEU A 314 -2.54 -3.03 11.92
CA LEU A 314 -3.07 -2.05 10.98
C LEU A 314 -2.37 -0.71 11.25
N ALA A 315 -1.86 -0.06 10.21
CA ALA A 315 -1.18 1.24 10.33
C ALA A 315 -1.77 2.26 9.36
N VAL A 316 -1.96 3.48 9.86
CA VAL A 316 -2.34 4.67 9.10
C VAL A 316 -1.11 5.55 8.98
N ILE A 317 -0.78 6.00 7.76
CA ILE A 317 0.46 6.69 7.44
C ILE A 317 0.18 7.97 6.68
N GLY A 318 0.82 9.07 7.07
CA GLY A 318 0.71 10.36 6.40
C GLY A 318 1.40 11.49 7.16
N GLU A 319 2.10 12.34 6.41
CA GLU A 319 2.85 13.47 6.93
C GLU A 319 1.93 14.55 7.52
N GLY A 320 0.78 14.76 6.86
CA GLY A 320 -0.22 15.73 7.29
C GLY A 320 -0.95 15.34 8.58
N MET A 321 -0.73 14.14 9.14
CA MET A 321 -1.25 13.78 10.46
C MET A 321 -0.57 14.54 11.59
N LYS A 322 0.70 14.94 11.38
CA LYS A 322 1.46 15.67 12.39
C LYS A 322 0.83 17.02 12.70
N ASN A 323 0.58 17.29 13.98
CA ASN A 323 -0.16 18.46 14.47
C ASN A 323 -1.64 18.55 14.02
N SER A 324 -2.18 17.52 13.35
CA SER A 324 -3.58 17.48 12.93
C SER A 324 -4.43 16.82 14.01
N THR A 325 -5.14 17.65 14.79
CA THR A 325 -6.03 17.16 15.84
C THR A 325 -7.20 16.34 15.28
N GLY A 326 -7.58 15.27 15.97
CA GLY A 326 -8.76 14.48 15.63
C GLY A 326 -8.51 13.29 14.70
N ILE A 327 -7.32 13.17 14.10
CA ILE A 327 -6.95 12.03 13.24
C ILE A 327 -7.00 10.71 14.01
N SER A 328 -6.30 10.61 15.16
CA SER A 328 -6.36 9.39 15.98
C SER A 328 -7.78 9.07 16.45
N GLY A 329 -8.57 10.11 16.79
CA GLY A 329 -9.98 9.96 17.15
C GLY A 329 -10.80 9.37 16.01
N ARG A 330 -10.63 9.88 14.78
CA ARG A 330 -11.28 9.38 13.56
C ARG A 330 -10.88 7.93 13.28
N PHE A 331 -9.61 7.58 13.43
CA PHE A 331 -9.11 6.22 13.25
C PHE A 331 -9.77 5.22 14.21
N PHE A 332 -9.69 5.49 15.51
CA PHE A 332 -10.29 4.58 16.50
C PHE A 332 -11.82 4.58 16.46
N ASN A 333 -12.45 5.69 16.06
CA ASN A 333 -13.89 5.74 15.85
C ASN A 333 -14.32 4.85 14.67
N ALA A 334 -13.57 4.82 13.58
CA ALA A 334 -13.83 3.96 12.43
C ALA A 334 -13.80 2.48 12.84
N LEU A 335 -12.76 2.06 13.56
CA LEU A 335 -12.65 0.70 14.09
C LEU A 335 -13.81 0.37 15.05
N GLY A 336 -14.11 1.27 15.99
CA GLY A 336 -15.20 1.08 16.97
C GLY A 336 -16.59 0.98 16.31
N ARG A 337 -16.88 1.81 15.30
CA ARG A 337 -18.15 1.76 14.54
C ARG A 337 -18.32 0.44 13.79
N SER A 338 -17.23 -0.10 13.27
CA SER A 338 -17.19 -1.39 12.59
C SER A 338 -17.10 -2.58 13.57
N LYS A 339 -17.19 -2.32 14.88
CA LYS A 339 -17.10 -3.33 15.96
C LYS A 339 -15.79 -4.14 15.95
N VAL A 340 -14.70 -3.53 15.48
CA VAL A 340 -13.36 -4.12 15.51
C VAL A 340 -12.73 -3.82 16.87
N ASN A 341 -12.29 -4.86 17.58
CA ASN A 341 -11.66 -4.68 18.88
C ASN A 341 -10.16 -4.34 18.73
N ILE A 342 -9.72 -3.30 19.44
CA ILE A 342 -8.31 -2.88 19.44
C ILE A 342 -7.60 -3.54 20.63
N VAL A 343 -6.57 -4.34 20.35
CA VAL A 343 -5.80 -5.09 21.35
C VAL A 343 -4.63 -4.27 21.88
N ALA A 344 -3.94 -3.55 21.01
CA ALA A 344 -2.83 -2.68 21.37
C ALA A 344 -2.74 -1.49 20.41
N ILE A 345 -2.10 -0.42 20.86
CA ILE A 345 -1.90 0.82 20.08
C ILE A 345 -0.43 1.23 20.15
N ALA A 346 0.11 1.76 19.06
CA ALA A 346 1.37 2.46 19.05
C ALA A 346 1.28 3.74 18.21
N GLN A 347 1.84 4.83 18.73
CA GLN A 347 2.08 6.06 18.00
C GLN A 347 3.41 6.65 18.48
N GLY A 348 4.27 7.00 17.54
CA GLY A 348 5.51 7.72 17.81
C GLY A 348 5.33 9.24 17.85
N SER A 349 6.37 9.95 18.30
CA SER A 349 6.43 11.42 18.31
C SER A 349 6.55 12.05 16.93
N SER A 350 6.81 11.26 15.89
CA SER A 350 6.73 11.73 14.50
C SER A 350 5.30 12.03 14.08
N GLU A 351 4.31 11.39 14.72
CA GLU A 351 2.86 11.46 14.41
C GLU A 351 2.50 11.07 12.97
N ARG A 352 3.47 10.62 12.17
CA ARG A 352 3.30 10.15 10.78
C ARG A 352 2.68 8.78 10.67
N ASN A 353 2.58 8.08 11.80
CA ASN A 353 2.10 6.72 11.88
C ASN A 353 1.29 6.53 13.17
N ILE A 354 0.09 5.99 13.01
CA ILE A 354 -0.70 5.43 14.10
C ILE A 354 -0.98 3.97 13.76
N SER A 355 -0.59 3.07 14.67
CA SER A 355 -0.77 1.64 14.51
C SER A 355 -1.71 1.08 15.57
N ALA A 356 -2.57 0.16 15.16
CA ALA A 356 -3.47 -0.61 16.02
C ALA A 356 -3.28 -2.11 15.77
N VAL A 357 -3.29 -2.90 16.83
CA VAL A 357 -3.28 -4.36 16.75
C VAL A 357 -4.71 -4.86 16.87
N VAL A 358 -5.14 -5.66 15.91
CA VAL A 358 -6.51 -6.20 15.80
C VAL A 358 -6.48 -7.71 15.60
N SER A 359 -7.61 -8.38 15.77
CA SER A 359 -7.75 -9.79 15.38
C SER A 359 -7.49 -9.94 13.88
N ARG A 360 -6.76 -11.00 13.49
CA ARG A 360 -6.50 -11.31 12.07
C ARG A 360 -7.79 -11.52 11.28
N GLU A 361 -8.79 -12.10 11.92
CA GLU A 361 -10.11 -12.34 11.32
C GLU A 361 -10.83 -11.04 10.96
N GLU A 362 -10.56 -9.96 11.68
CA GLU A 362 -11.18 -8.65 11.50
C GLU A 362 -10.35 -7.72 10.60
N LEU A 363 -9.16 -8.13 10.16
CA LEU A 363 -8.21 -7.26 9.46
C LEU A 363 -8.81 -6.63 8.19
N SER A 364 -9.47 -7.43 7.34
CA SER A 364 -10.06 -6.92 6.09
C SER A 364 -11.14 -5.87 6.36
N LEU A 365 -11.96 -6.09 7.40
CA LEU A 365 -12.98 -5.12 7.82
C LEU A 365 -12.33 -3.85 8.39
N ALA A 366 -11.28 -4.00 9.19
CA ALA A 366 -10.55 -2.89 9.78
C ALA A 366 -9.86 -2.01 8.73
N LEU A 367 -9.22 -2.63 7.73
CA LEU A 367 -8.60 -1.95 6.58
C LEU A 367 -9.62 -1.13 5.80
N ARG A 368 -10.72 -1.75 5.39
CA ARG A 368 -11.78 -1.07 4.62
C ARG A 368 -12.43 0.06 5.42
N ALA A 369 -12.82 -0.20 6.66
CA ALA A 369 -13.40 0.82 7.53
C ALA A 369 -12.47 2.01 7.75
N THR A 370 -11.16 1.76 7.85
CA THR A 370 -10.16 2.83 8.00
C THR A 370 -9.94 3.59 6.69
N HIS A 371 -9.93 2.88 5.56
CA HIS A 371 -9.79 3.49 4.23
C HIS A 371 -10.99 4.37 3.89
N ASP A 372 -12.20 3.86 4.11
CA ASP A 372 -13.43 4.63 4.04
C ASP A 372 -13.39 5.84 4.96
N ALA A 373 -12.88 5.65 6.18
CA ALA A 373 -12.81 6.73 7.13
C ALA A 373 -11.85 7.83 6.71
N PHE A 374 -10.78 7.61 5.95
CA PHE A 374 -9.77 8.66 5.68
C PHE A 374 -9.60 9.07 4.22
N LEU A 375 -9.67 8.10 3.31
CA LEU A 375 -9.18 8.23 1.94
C LEU A 375 -10.31 8.14 0.92
N MET A 376 -11.48 7.67 1.33
CA MET A 376 -12.70 7.95 0.59
C MET A 376 -13.03 9.44 0.76
N LYS A 377 -12.69 10.22 -0.27
CA LYS A 377 -13.04 11.65 -0.40
C LYS A 377 -14.55 11.87 -0.49
N GLU A 378 -15.31 10.80 -0.63
CA GLU A 378 -16.72 10.80 -0.87
C GLU A 378 -17.36 9.82 0.13
N SER A 379 -18.23 10.29 1.02
CA SER A 379 -19.14 9.37 1.71
C SER A 379 -19.96 8.70 0.61
N THR A 380 -19.64 7.44 0.30
CA THR A 380 -20.34 6.72 -0.76
C THR A 380 -21.65 6.22 -0.18
N ILE A 381 -22.75 6.79 -0.65
CA ILE A 381 -24.08 6.31 -0.35
C ILE A 381 -24.41 5.23 -1.35
N SER A 382 -24.58 4.02 -0.86
CA SER A 382 -25.10 2.91 -1.65
C SER A 382 -26.61 3.08 -1.79
N VAL A 383 -27.06 3.50 -2.96
CA VAL A 383 -28.48 3.73 -3.25
C VAL A 383 -29.08 2.54 -3.97
N SER A 384 -30.24 2.14 -3.49
CA SER A 384 -31.05 1.07 -4.05
C SER A 384 -32.44 1.59 -4.33
N VAL A 385 -32.95 1.41 -5.54
CA VAL A 385 -34.23 1.98 -5.97
C VAL A 385 -35.24 0.88 -6.20
N VAL A 386 -36.43 1.06 -5.65
CA VAL A 386 -37.58 0.18 -5.88
C VAL A 386 -38.63 0.92 -6.70
N GLY A 387 -39.09 0.34 -7.79
CA GLY A 387 -40.11 0.92 -8.66
C GLY A 387 -39.53 1.63 -9.89
N GLY A 388 -39.72 1.01 -11.06
CA GLY A 388 -39.25 1.54 -12.35
C GLY A 388 -40.19 2.53 -13.05
N GLY A 389 -41.23 3.03 -12.38
CA GLY A 389 -42.20 3.96 -12.96
C GLY A 389 -41.63 5.36 -13.29
N GLU A 390 -42.51 6.31 -13.58
CA GLU A 390 -42.12 7.69 -13.91
C GLU A 390 -41.27 8.35 -12.79
N ILE A 391 -41.60 8.08 -11.53
CA ILE A 391 -40.90 8.62 -10.35
C ILE A 391 -39.48 8.03 -10.26
N GLY A 392 -39.34 6.70 -10.28
CA GLY A 392 -38.03 6.04 -10.20
C GLY A 392 -37.14 6.42 -11.39
N THR A 393 -37.73 6.56 -12.57
CA THR A 393 -37.03 7.04 -13.76
C THR A 393 -36.54 8.48 -13.61
N ALA A 394 -37.39 9.37 -13.10
CA ALA A 394 -37.02 10.76 -12.85
C ALA A 394 -35.90 10.86 -11.80
N PHE A 395 -35.96 10.05 -10.75
CA PHE A 395 -34.92 9.97 -9.73
C PHE A 395 -33.57 9.48 -10.30
N VAL A 396 -33.57 8.39 -11.07
CA VAL A 396 -32.33 7.92 -11.73
C VAL A 396 -31.78 8.99 -12.68
N ARG A 397 -32.61 9.69 -13.46
CA ARG A 397 -32.15 10.81 -14.30
C ARG A 397 -31.52 11.94 -13.48
N GLN A 398 -32.05 12.26 -12.31
CA GLN A 398 -31.44 13.24 -11.42
C GLN A 398 -30.08 12.75 -10.92
N LEU A 399 -29.96 11.49 -10.53
CA LEU A 399 -28.68 10.88 -10.15
C LEU A 399 -27.65 10.91 -11.28
N VAL A 400 -28.05 10.59 -12.52
CA VAL A 400 -27.14 10.69 -13.68
C VAL A 400 -26.68 12.13 -13.89
N ARG A 401 -27.62 13.09 -13.95
CA ARG A 401 -27.31 14.52 -14.13
C ARG A 401 -26.39 15.08 -13.04
N TRP A 402 -26.54 14.60 -11.80
CA TRP A 402 -25.66 14.99 -10.70
C TRP A 402 -24.25 14.41 -10.80
N ASN A 403 -24.08 13.28 -11.48
CA ASN A 403 -22.80 12.57 -11.57
C ASN A 403 -22.03 12.79 -12.90
N THR A 404 -22.64 13.27 -13.99
CA THR A 404 -22.02 13.29 -15.33
C THR A 404 -21.67 14.67 -15.90
N ASP A 405 -21.80 15.78 -15.14
CA ASP A 405 -21.52 17.17 -15.58
C ASP A 405 -22.31 17.69 -16.81
N GLU A 406 -23.06 16.84 -17.51
CA GLU A 406 -23.82 17.16 -18.74
C GLU A 406 -25.24 17.67 -18.46
N GLY A 407 -25.57 18.86 -19.02
CA GLY A 407 -26.95 19.39 -19.06
C GLY A 407 -27.38 20.31 -17.91
N ARG A 408 -26.51 21.22 -17.46
CA ARG A 408 -26.80 22.18 -16.37
C ARG A 408 -27.50 23.46 -16.87
N ASP A 409 -28.60 23.82 -16.21
CA ASP A 409 -29.36 25.07 -16.43
C ASP A 409 -29.56 25.89 -15.13
N PHE A 410 -28.72 25.69 -14.10
CA PHE A 410 -28.75 26.47 -12.85
C PHE A 410 -27.35 26.63 -12.22
N ASP A 411 -27.09 27.80 -11.61
CA ASP A 411 -25.87 28.24 -10.90
C ASP A 411 -25.58 27.47 -9.58
N LEU A 412 -25.68 26.14 -9.58
CA LEU A 412 -25.22 25.31 -8.46
C LEU A 412 -24.00 24.51 -8.93
N PRO A 413 -22.85 24.57 -8.22
CA PRO A 413 -21.70 23.76 -8.59
C PRO A 413 -22.03 22.28 -8.43
N SER A 414 -21.35 21.40 -9.18
CA SER A 414 -21.60 19.95 -9.14
C SER A 414 -21.51 19.46 -7.69
N LEU A 415 -22.25 18.41 -7.30
CA LEU A 415 -22.11 17.87 -5.93
C LEU A 415 -20.65 17.49 -5.65
N ARG A 416 -19.89 17.05 -6.66
CA ARG A 416 -18.44 16.86 -6.60
C ARG A 416 -17.63 18.13 -6.27
N GLU A 417 -18.10 19.30 -6.68
CA GLU A 417 -17.48 20.60 -6.39
C GLU A 417 -17.94 21.22 -5.06
N VAL A 418 -19.11 20.84 -4.53
CA VAL A 418 -19.70 21.49 -3.33
C VAL A 418 -19.79 20.60 -2.10
N GLN A 419 -19.84 19.27 -2.22
CA GLN A 419 -19.92 18.36 -1.09
C GLN A 419 -19.25 16.99 -1.33
N TYR A 420 -18.60 16.50 -0.28
CA TYR A 420 -17.85 15.25 -0.16
C TYR A 420 -18.72 13.95 -0.22
N LEU A 421 -19.59 13.79 -1.24
CA LEU A 421 -20.59 12.69 -1.32
C LEU A 421 -20.60 12.02 -2.70
N ASN A 422 -20.48 10.69 -2.74
CA ASN A 422 -20.65 9.88 -3.95
C ASN A 422 -21.92 9.06 -3.82
N ILE A 423 -22.65 8.88 -4.92
CA ILE A 423 -23.90 8.13 -4.93
C ILE A 423 -23.76 6.99 -5.93
N ASP A 424 -23.57 5.79 -5.41
CA ASP A 424 -23.52 4.56 -6.19
C ASP A 424 -24.91 3.95 -6.26
N LEU A 425 -25.53 3.94 -7.44
CA LEU A 425 -26.70 3.11 -7.67
C LEU A 425 -26.24 1.65 -7.74
N ARG A 426 -26.52 0.86 -6.69
CA ARG A 426 -26.09 -0.55 -6.60
C ARG A 426 -27.19 -1.52 -6.96
N SER A 427 -28.45 -1.14 -6.77
CA SER A 427 -29.56 -1.96 -7.21
C SER A 427 -30.77 -1.16 -7.66
N PHE A 428 -31.51 -1.74 -8.60
CA PHE A 428 -32.75 -1.18 -9.12
C PHE A 428 -33.70 -2.33 -9.42
N CYS A 429 -34.95 -2.25 -8.95
CA CYS A 429 -35.96 -3.26 -9.26
C CYS A 429 -37.27 -2.64 -9.73
N ASP A 430 -37.93 -3.31 -10.67
CA ASP A 430 -39.30 -3.04 -11.07
C ASP A 430 -40.20 -4.26 -10.77
N SER A 431 -41.43 -4.28 -11.27
CA SER A 431 -42.37 -5.38 -11.01
C SER A 431 -41.98 -6.72 -11.66
N ASN A 432 -40.99 -6.73 -12.56
CA ASN A 432 -40.62 -7.91 -13.35
C ASN A 432 -39.16 -8.31 -13.16
N LYS A 433 -38.23 -7.35 -13.14
CA LYS A 433 -36.80 -7.58 -13.08
C LYS A 433 -36.14 -6.76 -11.98
N MET A 434 -35.01 -7.25 -11.50
CA MET A 434 -34.09 -6.50 -10.68
C MET A 434 -32.65 -6.64 -11.14
N LEU A 435 -31.88 -5.61 -10.87
CA LEU A 435 -30.49 -5.46 -11.25
C LEU A 435 -29.67 -5.20 -9.98
N LEU A 436 -28.62 -5.98 -9.78
CA LEU A 436 -27.78 -6.01 -8.58
C LEU A 436 -26.32 -5.86 -8.99
N ALA A 437 -25.62 -4.85 -8.48
CA ALA A 437 -24.27 -4.50 -8.90
C ALA A 437 -23.30 -4.47 -7.71
N GLN A 438 -22.31 -5.37 -7.70
CA GLN A 438 -21.31 -5.43 -6.62
C GLN A 438 -20.43 -4.16 -6.59
N LYS A 439 -20.19 -3.57 -7.76
CA LYS A 439 -19.57 -2.25 -7.96
C LYS A 439 -20.67 -1.28 -8.43
N GLY A 440 -20.63 -0.01 -8.02
CA GLY A 440 -21.64 0.99 -8.40
C GLY A 440 -21.92 1.01 -9.92
N LEU A 441 -23.19 1.15 -10.32
CA LEU A 441 -23.56 1.09 -11.72
C LEU A 441 -22.99 2.28 -12.50
N PRO A 442 -22.46 2.05 -13.72
CA PRO A 442 -22.04 3.14 -14.60
C PRO A 442 -23.27 3.94 -15.08
N LEU A 443 -23.60 5.00 -14.34
CA LEU A 443 -24.79 5.81 -14.53
C LEU A 443 -24.92 6.42 -15.92
N SER A 444 -23.80 6.75 -16.58
CA SER A 444 -23.79 7.26 -17.97
C SER A 444 -24.37 6.24 -18.96
N LYS A 445 -24.11 4.95 -18.77
CA LYS A 445 -24.60 3.87 -19.65
C LYS A 445 -26.05 3.46 -19.37
N LEU A 446 -26.58 3.83 -18.21
CA LEU A 446 -27.99 3.65 -17.87
C LEU A 446 -28.88 4.60 -18.67
N GLN A 447 -28.40 5.82 -18.98
CA GLN A 447 -29.16 6.84 -19.72
C GLN A 447 -29.52 6.43 -21.14
N ASP A 448 -28.68 5.63 -21.79
CA ASP A 448 -28.90 5.13 -23.16
C ASP A 448 -30.07 4.14 -23.26
N ASN A 449 -30.58 3.66 -22.13
CA ASN A 449 -31.58 2.59 -22.04
C ASN A 449 -32.97 3.05 -21.55
N ILE A 450 -33.24 4.35 -21.63
CA ILE A 450 -34.55 4.92 -21.29
C ILE A 450 -35.47 4.89 -22.51
N THR A 451 -36.44 3.97 -22.54
CA THR A 451 -37.43 3.84 -23.62
C THR A 451 -38.75 4.50 -23.23
N ASN A 452 -39.36 5.30 -24.12
CA ASN A 452 -40.64 5.99 -23.87
C ASN A 452 -40.70 6.84 -22.58
N GLY A 453 -39.55 7.34 -22.12
CA GLY A 453 -39.49 8.17 -20.93
C GLY A 453 -39.49 7.41 -19.61
N VAL A 454 -39.41 6.07 -19.62
CA VAL A 454 -39.40 5.20 -18.42
C VAL A 454 -38.18 4.25 -18.47
N PHE A 455 -37.56 3.97 -17.32
CA PHE A 455 -36.56 2.91 -17.18
C PHE A 455 -37.25 1.56 -17.27
N ASN A 456 -37.05 0.85 -18.38
CA ASN A 456 -37.60 -0.48 -18.58
C ASN A 456 -36.48 -1.52 -18.51
N LEU A 457 -36.34 -2.19 -17.37
CA LEU A 457 -35.31 -3.22 -17.19
C LEU A 457 -35.51 -4.41 -18.13
N LYS A 458 -36.74 -4.66 -18.58
CA LYS A 458 -37.03 -5.75 -19.52
C LYS A 458 -36.40 -5.50 -20.90
N ASP A 459 -36.48 -4.27 -21.40
CA ASP A 459 -35.89 -3.90 -22.70
C ASP A 459 -34.35 -3.94 -22.63
N MET A 460 -33.78 -3.59 -21.47
CA MET A 460 -32.35 -3.75 -21.19
C MET A 460 -31.92 -5.22 -21.18
N ALA A 461 -32.67 -6.09 -20.48
CA ALA A 461 -32.42 -7.52 -20.44
C ALA A 461 -32.47 -8.16 -21.83
N ASP A 462 -33.51 -7.84 -22.61
CA ASP A 462 -33.69 -8.32 -23.97
C ASP A 462 -32.58 -7.80 -24.92
N GLY A 463 -32.06 -6.59 -24.67
CA GLY A 463 -30.92 -6.02 -25.39
C GLY A 463 -29.59 -6.71 -25.07
N TRP A 464 -29.35 -7.04 -23.80
CA TRP A 464 -28.15 -7.75 -23.34
C TRP A 464 -28.12 -9.19 -23.83
N GLU A 465 -29.27 -9.87 -23.84
CA GLU A 465 -29.40 -11.22 -24.40
C GLU A 465 -29.13 -11.26 -25.92
N LYS A 466 -29.53 -10.21 -26.66
CA LYS A 466 -29.32 -10.12 -28.11
C LYS A 466 -27.88 -9.80 -28.52
N GLN A 467 -27.11 -9.08 -27.69
CA GLN A 467 -25.75 -8.63 -28.02
C GLN A 467 -24.66 -9.66 -27.68
N GLY A 468 -25.00 -10.76 -27.00
CA GLY A 468 -24.09 -11.85 -26.69
C GLY A 468 -23.13 -11.56 -25.51
N LYS A 469 -22.66 -12.65 -24.90
CA LYS A 469 -21.92 -12.68 -23.61
C LYS A 469 -20.70 -11.74 -23.52
N ALA A 470 -20.02 -11.47 -24.64
CA ALA A 470 -18.77 -10.71 -24.66
C ALA A 470 -18.93 -9.20 -24.44
N VAL A 471 -20.11 -8.62 -24.68
CA VAL A 471 -20.40 -7.20 -24.40
C VAL A 471 -20.94 -7.02 -22.98
N ALA A 472 -21.66 -8.02 -22.46
CA ALA A 472 -22.06 -8.09 -21.05
C ALA A 472 -20.84 -8.12 -20.12
N ASP A 473 -19.82 -8.93 -20.42
CA ASP A 473 -18.60 -9.02 -19.59
C ASP A 473 -17.74 -7.73 -19.63
N ALA A 474 -17.81 -6.93 -20.70
CA ALA A 474 -17.08 -5.66 -20.83
C ALA A 474 -17.81 -4.46 -20.18
N LEU A 475 -19.10 -4.61 -19.87
CA LEU A 475 -19.94 -3.55 -19.28
C LEU A 475 -20.07 -3.66 -17.76
N THR A 476 -19.90 -4.85 -17.20
CA THR A 476 -20.36 -5.16 -15.85
C THR A 476 -19.52 -6.24 -15.17
N ASP A 477 -18.39 -5.84 -14.60
CA ASP A 477 -17.67 -6.69 -13.65
C ASP A 477 -18.48 -6.75 -12.34
N GLY A 478 -19.28 -7.81 -12.17
CA GLY A 478 -20.09 -8.07 -10.97
C GLY A 478 -21.53 -7.52 -10.96
N VAL A 479 -22.16 -7.28 -12.13
CA VAL A 479 -23.61 -6.99 -12.20
C VAL A 479 -24.41 -8.23 -12.55
N GLN A 480 -25.49 -8.48 -11.82
CA GLN A 480 -26.43 -9.57 -12.00
C GLN A 480 -27.82 -9.01 -12.27
N MET A 481 -28.54 -9.64 -13.20
CA MET A 481 -29.93 -9.30 -13.50
C MET A 481 -30.78 -10.56 -13.38
N GLN A 482 -31.85 -10.47 -12.62
CA GLN A 482 -32.74 -11.60 -12.33
C GLN A 482 -34.20 -11.15 -12.22
N ASP A 483 -35.12 -12.10 -12.11
CA ASP A 483 -36.52 -11.80 -11.83
C ASP A 483 -36.64 -11.14 -10.45
N THR A 484 -37.60 -10.23 -10.29
CA THR A 484 -37.77 -9.47 -9.05
C THR A 484 -38.09 -10.42 -7.89
N ASP A 485 -37.21 -10.44 -6.91
CA ASP A 485 -37.37 -11.10 -5.62
C ASP A 485 -36.96 -10.10 -4.53
N LEU A 486 -37.94 -9.63 -3.74
CA LEU A 486 -37.72 -8.61 -2.73
C LEU A 486 -36.85 -9.12 -1.58
N ASP A 487 -36.90 -10.40 -1.23
CA ASP A 487 -36.09 -10.97 -0.15
C ASP A 487 -34.62 -11.00 -0.58
N ASP A 488 -34.34 -11.40 -1.81
CA ASP A 488 -32.98 -11.36 -2.37
C ASP A 488 -32.48 -9.92 -2.57
N PHE A 489 -33.35 -8.99 -2.97
CA PHE A 489 -33.01 -7.57 -3.07
C PHE A 489 -32.64 -6.99 -1.69
N ILE A 490 -33.44 -7.25 -0.66
CA ILE A 490 -33.15 -6.80 0.70
C ILE A 490 -31.85 -7.44 1.21
N LYS A 491 -31.65 -8.73 0.99
CA LYS A 491 -30.41 -9.43 1.37
C LYS A 491 -29.18 -8.86 0.68
N PHE A 492 -29.29 -8.51 -0.60
CA PHE A 492 -28.21 -7.86 -1.34
C PHE A 492 -27.92 -6.46 -0.79
N THR A 493 -28.95 -5.65 -0.59
CA THR A 493 -28.80 -4.28 -0.07
C THR A 493 -28.30 -4.27 1.38
N ASP A 494 -28.68 -5.26 2.19
CA ASP A 494 -28.21 -5.42 3.56
C ASP A 494 -26.83 -6.09 3.70
N CYS A 495 -26.11 -6.30 2.59
CA CYS A 495 -24.74 -6.83 2.63
C CYS A 495 -23.82 -5.99 3.54
N LYS A 496 -23.05 -6.63 4.43
CA LYS A 496 -22.12 -5.95 5.34
C LYS A 496 -20.97 -5.22 4.62
N GLU A 497 -20.78 -5.51 3.34
CA GLU A 497 -19.72 -4.95 2.50
C GLU A 497 -20.06 -3.55 1.96
N TYR A 498 -21.30 -3.07 2.09
CA TYR A 498 -21.74 -1.79 1.50
C TYR A 498 -21.86 -0.68 2.57
N PRO A 499 -21.11 0.43 2.44
CA PRO A 499 -21.22 1.56 3.35
C PRO A 499 -22.47 2.41 3.06
N HIS A 500 -22.98 3.09 4.09
CA HIS A 500 -24.04 4.13 4.05
C HIS A 500 -25.21 3.82 3.09
N LYS A 501 -26.04 2.83 3.45
CA LYS A 501 -27.11 2.29 2.58
C LYS A 501 -28.38 3.13 2.63
N VAL A 502 -28.98 3.37 1.47
CA VAL A 502 -30.29 4.03 1.34
C VAL A 502 -31.14 3.27 0.34
N ILE A 503 -32.33 2.85 0.77
CA ILE A 503 -33.36 2.31 -0.12
C ILE A 503 -34.35 3.43 -0.40
N VAL A 504 -34.57 3.72 -1.68
CA VAL A 504 -35.52 4.72 -2.17
C VAL A 504 -36.68 3.98 -2.82
N ASP A 505 -37.82 3.97 -2.14
CA ASP A 505 -39.06 3.45 -2.70
C ASP A 505 -39.73 4.51 -3.58
N CYS A 506 -39.76 4.22 -4.88
CA CYS A 506 -40.44 4.99 -5.92
C CYS A 506 -41.67 4.22 -6.46
N SER A 507 -42.08 3.16 -5.79
CA SER A 507 -43.28 2.40 -6.12
C SER A 507 -44.55 3.13 -5.65
N SER A 508 -45.68 2.84 -6.29
CA SER A 508 -46.99 3.34 -5.85
C SER A 508 -47.66 2.41 -4.83
N SER A 509 -46.95 1.39 -4.32
CA SER A 509 -47.51 0.34 -3.48
C SER A 509 -47.26 0.64 -2.00
N THR A 510 -48.32 0.70 -1.20
CA THR A 510 -48.21 0.82 0.25
C THR A 510 -47.62 -0.41 0.92
N ASP A 511 -47.64 -1.56 0.24
CA ASP A 511 -47.17 -2.86 0.77
C ASP A 511 -45.65 -3.04 0.68
N ILE A 512 -44.97 -2.19 -0.10
CA ILE A 512 -43.50 -2.22 -0.28
C ILE A 512 -42.82 -1.30 0.76
N ALA A 513 -43.52 -0.26 1.21
CA ALA A 513 -43.00 0.73 2.15
C ALA A 513 -43.02 0.27 3.63
N SER A 514 -43.72 -0.83 3.93
CA SER A 514 -43.82 -1.45 5.27
C SER A 514 -42.80 -2.56 5.46
#